data_AF-F8D3K3-F1
#
_entry.id   AF-F8D3K3-F1
#
_cell.length_a   1.000
_cell.length_b   1.000
_cell.length_c   1.000
_cell.angle_alpha   90.00
_cell.angle_beta   90.00
_cell.angle_gamma   90.00
#
_symmetry.space_group_name_H-M   'P 1'
#
loop_
_entity.id
_entity.type
_entity.pdbx_description
1 polymer ?
#
loop_
_entity_poly.entity_id
_entity_poly.type
_entity_poly.pdbx_seq_one_letter_code
_entity_poly.pdbx_strand_id
1 'polypeptide(L)'
;MNVFWLDEDPRLAARYHCDQHVNKLLVEAAQVLCTAARENGYEREFLYRSTHVDHPVTRWATESRANWLRLRDHAEALNAEFVERYEKDDDHASWRVIRLIEPDEIAFPSAEPTPRPQAMPDEYKVSGDPVAAYRAYYAGEKADWAEWRYTDEPPWLEEYREPV
;
A
#
# COMPACT_ATOMS: atom_id res chain seq x y z
N MET A 1 -8.75 5.48 -1.49
CA MET A 1 -7.58 4.64 -1.74
C MET A 1 -6.50 5.03 -0.77
N ASN A 2 -5.87 4.09 -0.10
CA ASN A 2 -4.76 4.38 0.79
C ASN A 2 -3.70 3.29 0.71
N VAL A 3 -2.48 3.59 1.12
CA VAL A 3 -1.41 2.59 1.23
C VAL A 3 -1.21 2.14 2.66
N PHE A 4 -1.47 3.01 3.66
CA PHE A 4 -1.24 2.70 5.07
C PHE A 4 0.16 2.14 5.34
N TRP A 5 1.19 2.98 5.29
CA TRP A 5 2.55 2.55 5.64
C TRP A 5 2.68 2.35 7.16
N LEU A 6 2.30 1.17 7.66
CA LEU A 6 2.24 0.90 9.11
C LEU A 6 3.59 0.54 9.74
N ASP A 7 4.62 0.35 8.92
CA ASP A 7 6.01 0.16 9.34
C ASP A 7 6.96 0.54 8.18
N GLU A 8 8.25 0.68 8.45
CA GLU A 8 9.27 0.82 7.40
C GLU A 8 9.59 -0.54 6.77
N ASP A 9 9.52 -1.63 7.55
CA ASP A 9 9.61 -2.99 7.01
C ASP A 9 8.28 -3.35 6.32
N PRO A 10 8.26 -3.63 5.01
CA PRO A 10 7.03 -3.91 4.28
C PRO A 10 6.31 -5.17 4.80
N ARG A 11 7.03 -6.16 5.34
CA ARG A 11 6.43 -7.37 5.92
C ARG A 11 5.71 -7.07 7.22
N LEU A 12 6.32 -6.26 8.10
CA LEU A 12 5.66 -5.81 9.33
C LEU A 12 4.45 -4.93 9.00
N ALA A 13 4.61 -4.00 8.05
CA ALA A 13 3.50 -3.16 7.59
C ALA A 13 2.31 -4.01 7.09
N ALA A 14 2.58 -5.02 6.27
CA ALA A 14 1.57 -5.95 5.78
C ALA A 14 0.87 -6.73 6.92
N ARG A 15 1.66 -7.31 7.83
CA ARG A 15 1.15 -8.05 9.00
C ARG A 15 0.25 -7.18 9.88
N TYR A 16 0.57 -5.90 10.03
CA TYR A 16 -0.19 -5.00 10.90
C TYR A 16 -1.57 -4.59 10.36
N HIS A 17 -1.86 -4.80 9.08
CA HIS A 17 -3.20 -4.55 8.59
C HIS A 17 -4.21 -5.52 9.22
N CYS A 18 -5.40 -5.00 9.51
CA CYS A 18 -6.57 -5.81 9.78
C CYS A 18 -6.95 -6.68 8.59
N ASP A 19 -7.73 -7.72 8.84
CA ASP A 19 -7.99 -8.78 7.88
C ASP A 19 -8.62 -8.23 6.58
N GLN A 20 -9.61 -7.35 6.72
CA GLN A 20 -10.31 -6.76 5.58
C GLN A 20 -9.37 -5.91 4.69
N HIS A 21 -8.32 -5.34 5.28
CA HIS A 21 -7.41 -4.46 4.56
C HIS A 21 -6.36 -5.20 3.73
N VAL A 22 -5.89 -6.38 4.14
CA VAL A 22 -4.88 -7.13 3.36
C VAL A 22 -5.35 -7.35 1.92
N ASN A 23 -6.57 -7.86 1.74
CA ASN A 23 -7.15 -8.12 0.42
C ASN A 23 -7.44 -6.82 -0.36
N LYS A 24 -8.04 -5.83 0.31
CA LYS A 24 -8.43 -4.56 -0.32
C LYS A 24 -7.22 -3.77 -0.80
N LEU A 25 -6.15 -3.71 -0.01
CA LEU A 25 -4.95 -2.93 -0.33
C LEU A 25 -4.18 -3.51 -1.52
N LEU A 26 -4.23 -4.84 -1.75
CA LEU A 26 -3.70 -5.45 -2.97
C LEU A 26 -4.42 -4.97 -4.23
N VAL A 27 -5.75 -4.88 -4.20
CA VAL A 27 -6.55 -4.36 -5.31
C VAL A 27 -6.23 -2.89 -5.57
N GLU A 28 -6.19 -2.09 -4.51
CA GLU A 28 -5.85 -0.67 -4.59
C GLU A 28 -4.41 -0.45 -5.10
N ALA A 29 -3.44 -1.24 -4.65
CA ALA A 29 -2.06 -1.19 -5.13
C ALA A 29 -1.97 -1.54 -6.62
N ALA A 30 -2.69 -2.58 -7.09
CA ALA A 30 -2.69 -2.91 -8.52
C ALA A 30 -3.30 -1.79 -9.37
N GLN A 31 -4.37 -1.16 -8.91
CA GLN A 31 -4.97 0.00 -9.59
C GLN A 31 -3.97 1.16 -9.71
N VAL A 32 -3.26 1.49 -8.64
CA VAL A 32 -2.21 2.53 -8.66
C VAL A 32 -1.07 2.15 -9.59
N LEU A 33 -0.47 0.98 -9.38
CA LEU A 33 0.73 0.54 -10.11
C LEU A 33 0.47 0.41 -11.61
N CYS A 34 -0.70 -0.11 -11.99
CA CYS A 34 -1.11 -0.19 -13.40
C CYS A 34 -1.37 1.19 -14.01
N THR A 35 -2.03 2.09 -13.26
CA THR A 35 -2.26 3.46 -13.74
C THR A 35 -0.93 4.18 -13.93
N ALA A 36 -0.03 4.13 -12.95
CA ALA A 36 1.30 4.73 -13.02
C ALA A 36 2.15 4.15 -14.18
N ALA A 37 2.05 2.85 -14.45
CA ALA A 37 2.71 2.24 -15.59
C ALA A 37 2.16 2.78 -16.93
N ARG A 38 0.84 2.84 -17.09
CA ARG A 38 0.16 3.39 -18.28
C ARG A 38 0.51 4.86 -18.53
N GLU A 39 0.47 5.69 -17.49
CA GLU A 39 0.83 7.11 -17.58
C GLU A 39 2.31 7.32 -17.98
N ASN A 40 3.17 6.34 -17.71
CA ASN A 40 4.58 6.33 -18.11
C ASN A 40 4.85 5.51 -19.39
N GLY A 41 3.83 5.34 -20.24
CA GLY A 41 3.96 4.76 -21.58
C GLY A 41 4.04 3.23 -21.61
N TYR A 42 3.87 2.53 -20.48
CA TYR A 42 3.81 1.08 -20.43
C TYR A 42 2.38 0.59 -20.64
N GLU A 43 2.04 0.29 -21.88
CA GLU A 43 0.70 -0.18 -22.28
C GLU A 43 0.71 -1.69 -22.53
N ARG A 44 -0.12 -2.44 -21.79
CA ARG A 44 -0.33 -3.89 -21.96
C ARG A 44 -1.79 -4.24 -21.66
N GLU A 45 -2.33 -5.23 -22.36
CA GLU A 45 -3.74 -5.66 -22.20
C GLU A 45 -4.06 -6.20 -20.80
N PHE A 46 -3.08 -6.81 -20.13
CA PHE A 46 -3.28 -7.40 -18.79
C PHE A 46 -3.35 -6.36 -17.66
N LEU A 47 -3.00 -5.10 -17.92
CA LEU A 47 -3.04 -4.05 -16.90
C LEU A 47 -4.49 -3.66 -16.58
N TYR A 48 -4.76 -3.36 -15.31
CA TYR A 48 -5.99 -2.70 -14.90
C TYR A 48 -6.18 -1.40 -15.69
N ARG A 49 -7.43 -1.02 -15.97
CA ARG A 49 -7.74 0.29 -16.57
C ARG A 49 -7.28 1.41 -15.64
N SER A 50 -6.77 2.50 -16.22
CA SER A 50 -6.38 3.70 -15.47
C SER A 50 -7.52 4.19 -14.59
N THR A 51 -7.20 4.47 -13.33
CA THR A 51 -8.15 4.98 -12.33
C THR A 51 -7.42 5.85 -11.32
N HIS A 52 -8.15 6.72 -10.63
CA HIS A 52 -7.60 7.56 -9.56
C HIS A 52 -6.33 8.34 -9.96
N VAL A 53 -6.23 8.79 -11.22
CA VAL A 53 -5.03 9.45 -11.80
C VAL A 53 -4.56 10.65 -10.96
N ASP A 54 -5.52 11.44 -10.46
CA ASP A 54 -5.24 12.63 -9.65
C ASP A 54 -5.03 12.35 -8.16
N HIS A 55 -5.18 11.09 -7.72
CA HIS A 55 -5.00 10.74 -6.32
C HIS A 55 -3.52 10.91 -5.91
N PRO A 56 -3.22 11.44 -4.70
CA PRO A 56 -1.84 11.71 -4.29
C PRO A 56 -0.90 10.51 -4.40
N VAL A 57 -1.38 9.32 -4.04
CA VAL A 57 -0.62 8.06 -4.16
C VAL A 57 -0.34 7.70 -5.62
N THR A 58 -1.29 7.91 -6.52
CA THR A 58 -1.11 7.62 -7.94
C THR A 58 -0.09 8.55 -8.55
N ARG A 59 -0.20 9.86 -8.30
CA ARG A 59 0.80 10.84 -8.75
C ARG A 59 2.20 10.51 -8.24
N TRP A 60 2.31 10.15 -6.95
CA TRP A 60 3.56 9.71 -6.34
C TRP A 60 4.14 8.44 -6.95
N ALA A 61 3.31 7.44 -7.29
CA ALA A 61 3.78 6.24 -7.99
C ALA A 61 4.15 6.53 -9.47
N THR A 62 3.50 7.49 -10.11
CA THR A 62 3.78 7.91 -11.49
C THR A 62 5.09 8.71 -11.60
N GLU A 63 5.43 9.54 -10.62
CA GLU A 63 6.54 10.50 -10.76
C GLU A 63 7.94 9.89 -10.67
N SER A 64 8.08 8.69 -10.09
CA SER A 64 9.40 8.08 -9.88
C SER A 64 9.38 6.56 -9.86
N ARG A 65 10.42 5.96 -10.46
CA ARG A 65 10.69 4.52 -10.41
C ARG A 65 10.84 4.02 -8.98
N ALA A 66 11.57 4.73 -8.12
CA ALA A 66 11.79 4.32 -6.73
C ALA A 66 10.47 4.28 -5.94
N ASN A 67 9.57 5.23 -6.20
CA ASN A 67 8.25 5.27 -5.56
C ASN A 67 7.38 4.09 -6.00
N TRP A 68 7.34 3.84 -7.31
CA TRP A 68 6.60 2.72 -7.89
C TRP A 68 7.10 1.38 -7.33
N LEU A 69 8.43 1.17 -7.30
CA LEU A 69 9.03 -0.03 -6.73
C LEU A 69 8.69 -0.19 -5.25
N ARG A 70 8.73 0.90 -4.48
CA ARG A 70 8.38 0.85 -3.05
C ARG A 70 6.93 0.44 -2.80
N LEU A 71 5.99 0.87 -3.65
CA LEU A 71 4.61 0.41 -3.59
C LEU A 71 4.47 -1.05 -4.04
N ARG A 72 5.24 -1.48 -5.06
CA ARG A 72 5.29 -2.88 -5.48
C ARG A 72 5.82 -3.77 -4.36
N ASP A 73 6.88 -3.39 -3.66
CA ASP A 73 7.45 -4.17 -2.54
C ASP A 73 6.44 -4.32 -1.40
N HIS A 74 5.68 -3.27 -1.11
CA HIS A 74 4.61 -3.34 -0.12
C HIS A 74 3.44 -4.22 -0.61
N ALA A 75 3.08 -4.16 -1.90
CA ALA A 75 2.10 -5.08 -2.48
C ALA A 75 2.57 -6.54 -2.48
N GLU A 76 3.86 -6.79 -2.66
CA GLU A 76 4.45 -8.13 -2.54
C GLU A 76 4.32 -8.65 -1.11
N ALA A 77 4.65 -7.82 -0.12
CA ALA A 77 4.50 -8.17 1.29
C ALA A 77 3.03 -8.41 1.67
N LEU A 78 2.10 -7.60 1.16
CA LEU A 78 0.66 -7.83 1.32
C LEU A 78 0.22 -9.16 0.69
N ASN A 79 0.78 -9.55 -0.46
CA ASN A 79 0.48 -10.83 -1.08
C ASN A 79 1.02 -12.00 -0.25
N ALA A 80 2.25 -11.90 0.25
CA ALA A 80 2.81 -12.91 1.14
C ALA A 80 1.95 -13.06 2.40
N GLU A 81 1.55 -11.95 3.02
CA GLU A 81 0.64 -11.94 4.16
C GLU A 81 -0.73 -12.54 3.80
N PHE A 82 -1.30 -12.22 2.63
CA PHE A 82 -2.55 -12.82 2.16
C PHE A 82 -2.47 -14.34 2.04
N VAL A 83 -1.37 -14.85 1.47
CA VAL A 83 -1.14 -16.28 1.28
C VAL A 83 -1.01 -16.98 2.63
N GLU A 84 -0.19 -16.43 3.53
CA GLU A 84 0.07 -16.99 4.86
C GLU A 84 -1.15 -16.90 5.77
N ARG A 85 -1.71 -15.70 5.96
CA ARG A 85 -2.80 -15.42 6.89
C ARG A 85 -4.09 -16.18 6.55
N TYR A 86 -4.37 -16.39 5.27
CA TYR A 86 -5.61 -17.02 4.81
C TYR A 86 -5.41 -18.42 4.22
N GLU A 87 -4.24 -19.03 4.46
CA GLU A 87 -3.87 -20.38 4.05
C GLU A 87 -4.21 -20.64 2.56
N LYS A 88 -3.77 -19.74 1.68
CA LYS A 88 -4.02 -19.84 0.24
C LYS A 88 -2.95 -20.66 -0.44
N ASP A 89 -3.36 -21.43 -1.44
CA ASP A 89 -2.42 -22.15 -2.32
C ASP A 89 -1.86 -21.25 -3.43
N ASP A 90 -2.54 -20.15 -3.74
CA ASP A 90 -2.24 -19.26 -4.86
C ASP A 90 -2.13 -17.79 -4.43
N ASP A 91 -1.32 -17.05 -5.19
CA ASP A 91 -1.21 -15.60 -5.12
C ASP A 91 -2.55 -14.89 -5.37
N HIS A 92 -2.72 -13.76 -4.69
CA HIS A 92 -3.83 -12.86 -4.93
C HIS A 92 -3.88 -12.43 -6.40
N ALA A 93 -5.08 -12.37 -6.98
CA ALA A 93 -5.26 -12.09 -8.41
C ALA A 93 -4.61 -10.76 -8.85
N SER A 94 -4.65 -9.74 -7.98
CA SER A 94 -4.01 -8.46 -8.24
C SER A 94 -2.49 -8.54 -8.22
N TRP A 95 -1.90 -9.36 -7.35
CA TRP A 95 -0.45 -9.57 -7.34
C TRP A 95 0.02 -10.29 -8.61
N ARG A 96 -0.76 -11.27 -9.10
CA ARG A 96 -0.48 -11.95 -10.38
C ARG A 96 -0.40 -10.99 -11.56
N VAL A 97 -1.11 -9.85 -11.51
CA VAL A 97 -0.97 -8.77 -12.50
C VAL A 97 0.26 -7.91 -12.21
N ILE A 98 0.44 -7.44 -10.97
CA ILE A 98 1.57 -6.58 -10.58
C ILE A 98 2.92 -7.22 -10.92
N ARG A 99 3.08 -8.52 -10.63
CA ARG A 99 4.35 -9.24 -10.84
C ARG A 99 4.74 -9.41 -12.32
N LEU A 100 3.80 -9.25 -13.25
CA LEU A 100 4.05 -9.30 -14.70
C LEU A 100 4.53 -7.95 -15.25
N ILE A 101 4.46 -6.89 -14.47
CA ILE A 101 4.91 -5.57 -14.89
C ILE A 101 6.42 -5.53 -14.80
N GLU A 102 7.07 -5.30 -15.94
CA GLU A 102 8.51 -5.15 -16.09
C GLU A 102 8.89 -3.68 -15.83
N PRO A 103 9.43 -3.33 -14.65
CA PRO A 103 9.67 -1.93 -14.30
C PRO A 103 10.69 -1.28 -15.24
N ASP A 104 11.67 -2.03 -15.75
CA ASP A 104 12.71 -1.57 -16.67
C ASP A 104 12.17 -1.10 -18.03
N GLU A 105 10.97 -1.52 -18.41
CA GLU A 105 10.28 -1.06 -19.61
C GLU A 105 9.44 0.20 -19.39
N ILE A 106 9.33 0.70 -18.15
CA ILE A 106 8.54 1.90 -17.81
C ILE A 106 9.43 3.16 -17.84
N ALA A 107 8.98 4.18 -18.57
CA ALA A 107 9.69 5.43 -18.75
C ALA A 107 9.34 6.46 -17.65
N PHE A 108 9.78 6.20 -16.41
CA PHE A 108 9.54 7.12 -15.29
C PHE A 108 10.25 8.48 -15.46
N PRO A 109 9.68 9.60 -14.99
CA PRO A 109 10.31 10.92 -15.05
C PRO A 109 11.56 11.04 -14.16
N SER A 110 11.61 10.28 -13.07
CA SER A 110 12.71 10.25 -12.11
C SER A 110 13.03 8.82 -11.67
N ALA A 111 14.26 8.60 -11.21
CA ALA A 111 14.66 7.38 -10.50
C ALA A 111 14.77 7.59 -8.99
N GLU A 112 14.74 8.83 -8.51
CA GLU A 112 14.97 9.18 -7.11
C GLU A 112 13.70 9.06 -6.27
N PRO A 113 13.79 8.60 -5.02
CA PRO A 113 12.63 8.53 -4.14
C PRO A 113 12.14 9.94 -3.76
N THR A 114 10.83 10.09 -3.64
CA THR A 114 10.21 11.31 -3.10
C THR A 114 9.41 10.98 -1.83
N PRO A 115 9.07 11.98 -1.00
CA PRO A 115 8.32 11.74 0.23
C PRO A 115 7.00 11.00 -0.01
N ARG A 116 6.76 9.93 0.76
CA ARG A 116 5.50 9.16 0.71
C ARG A 116 4.31 10.09 1.01
N PRO A 117 3.25 10.08 0.19
CA PRO A 117 2.09 10.92 0.42
C PRO A 117 1.32 10.43 1.64
N GLN A 118 0.81 11.38 2.43
CA GLN A 118 -0.08 11.13 3.55
C GLN A 118 -1.52 11.41 3.10
N ALA A 119 -2.13 10.43 2.44
CA ALA A 119 -3.49 10.50 1.89
C ALA A 119 -4.52 10.30 3.02
N MET A 120 -4.59 11.28 3.91
CA MET A 120 -5.38 11.25 5.16
C MET A 120 -5.81 12.68 5.55
N PRO A 121 -6.75 12.84 6.50
CA PRO A 121 -7.08 14.14 7.08
C PRO A 121 -5.86 14.85 7.67
N ASP A 122 -5.88 16.19 7.68
CA ASP A 122 -4.73 17.01 8.10
C ASP A 122 -4.32 16.79 9.56
N GLU A 123 -5.27 16.43 10.44
CA GLU A 123 -5.01 16.19 11.87
C GLU A 123 -4.09 14.99 12.15
N TYR A 124 -4.01 14.03 11.23
CA TYR A 124 -3.14 12.86 11.35
C TYR A 124 -1.77 13.05 10.70
N LYS A 125 -1.57 14.13 9.92
CA LYS A 125 -0.33 14.29 9.15
C LYS A 125 0.84 14.60 10.07
N VAL A 126 1.94 13.88 9.87
CA VAL A 126 3.20 14.07 10.61
C VAL A 126 4.33 14.35 9.64
N SER A 127 4.89 15.56 9.68
CA SER A 127 5.94 15.96 8.75
C SER A 127 7.19 15.10 8.92
N GLY A 128 7.71 14.55 7.81
CA GLY A 128 8.90 13.70 7.82
C GLY A 128 8.68 12.26 8.33
N ASP A 129 7.52 11.95 8.89
CA ASP A 129 7.22 10.62 9.45
C ASP A 129 5.87 10.08 8.96
N PRO A 130 5.83 9.52 7.74
CA PRO A 130 4.60 8.92 7.22
C PRO A 130 4.16 7.70 8.03
N VAL A 131 5.05 6.97 8.72
CA VAL A 131 4.66 5.79 9.50
C VAL A 131 3.87 6.20 10.72
N ALA A 132 4.35 7.18 11.48
CA ALA A 132 3.61 7.74 12.61
C ALA A 132 2.25 8.30 12.16
N ALA A 133 2.22 9.03 11.03
CA ALA A 133 0.99 9.57 10.48
C ALA A 133 -0.03 8.47 10.14
N TYR A 134 0.43 7.41 9.46
CA TYR A 134 -0.45 6.30 9.08
C TYR A 134 -0.90 5.47 10.28
N ARG A 135 -0.05 5.25 11.28
CA ARG A 135 -0.45 4.57 12.53
C ARG A 135 -1.51 5.35 13.28
N ALA A 136 -1.33 6.67 13.44
CA ALA A 136 -2.33 7.54 14.08
C ALA A 136 -3.66 7.52 13.33
N TYR A 137 -3.63 7.64 11.99
CA TYR A 137 -4.85 7.55 11.18
C TYR A 137 -5.50 6.16 11.24
N TYR A 138 -4.71 5.08 11.26
CA TYR A 138 -5.23 3.72 11.37
C TYR A 138 -5.89 3.48 12.74
N ALA A 139 -5.24 3.92 13.82
CA ALA A 139 -5.75 3.82 15.17
C ALA A 139 -7.07 4.60 15.32
N GLY A 140 -7.09 5.88 14.93
CA GLY A 140 -8.26 6.74 15.14
C GLY A 140 -9.47 6.42 14.28
N GLU A 141 -9.27 5.88 13.06
CA GLU A 141 -10.34 5.81 12.06
C GLU A 141 -10.64 4.40 11.56
N LYS A 142 -9.80 3.43 11.92
CA LYS A 142 -9.91 2.04 11.43
C LYS A 142 -9.99 1.04 12.57
N ALA A 143 -9.26 1.25 13.68
CA ALA A 143 -9.18 0.27 14.76
C ALA A 143 -10.53 -0.12 15.36
N ASP A 144 -11.48 0.82 15.49
CA ASP A 144 -12.80 0.59 16.10
C ASP A 144 -13.64 -0.52 15.44
N TRP A 145 -13.46 -0.74 14.13
CA TRP A 145 -14.17 -1.78 13.37
C TRP A 145 -13.24 -2.84 12.79
N ALA A 146 -11.94 -2.68 12.97
CA ALA A 146 -10.94 -3.59 12.44
C ALA A 146 -10.94 -4.92 13.21
N GLU A 147 -10.66 -6.00 12.48
CA GLU A 147 -10.54 -7.33 13.07
C GLU A 147 -9.19 -7.94 12.69
N TRP A 148 -8.55 -8.59 13.67
CA TRP A 148 -7.32 -9.38 13.51
C TRP A 148 -7.61 -10.79 14.03
N ARG A 149 -8.42 -11.56 13.29
CA ARG A 149 -8.83 -12.91 13.70
C ARG A 149 -7.78 -13.97 13.40
N TYR A 150 -6.88 -13.67 12.46
CA TYR A 150 -5.91 -14.61 11.90
C TYR A 150 -4.46 -14.19 12.14
N THR A 151 -4.24 -13.08 12.86
CA THR A 151 -2.91 -12.56 13.22
C THR A 151 -3.02 -11.78 14.53
N ASP A 152 -1.89 -11.47 15.14
CA ASP A 152 -1.88 -10.63 16.35
C ASP A 152 -2.21 -9.18 16.01
N GLU A 153 -2.92 -8.51 16.92
CA GLU A 153 -3.11 -7.07 16.84
C GLU A 153 -1.74 -6.35 16.90
N PRO A 154 -1.53 -5.30 16.10
CA PRO A 154 -0.30 -4.52 16.15
C PRO A 154 -0.01 -3.98 17.55
N PRO A 155 1.20 -4.19 18.11
CA PRO A 155 1.52 -3.78 19.47
C PRO A 155 1.48 -2.25 19.65
N TRP A 156 1.77 -1.50 18.59
CA TRP A 156 1.71 -0.03 18.62
C TRP A 156 0.28 0.52 18.76
N LEU A 157 -0.78 -0.28 18.58
CA LEU A 157 -2.15 0.20 18.79
C LEU A 157 -2.43 0.52 20.26
N GLU A 158 -1.74 -0.15 21.20
CA GLU A 158 -1.86 0.13 22.63
C GLU A 158 -1.46 1.56 22.98
N GLU A 159 -0.52 2.16 22.25
CA GLU A 159 -0.07 3.55 22.44
C GLU A 159 -1.16 4.58 22.14
N TYR A 160 -2.17 4.21 21.35
CA TYR A 160 -3.28 5.07 20.93
C TYR A 160 -4.59 4.79 21.66
N ARG A 161 -4.65 3.73 22.45
CA ARG A 161 -5.78 3.47 23.35
C ARG A 161 -5.65 4.42 24.53
N GLU A 162 -6.66 5.24 24.79
CA GLU A 162 -6.63 6.13 25.95
C GLU A 162 -6.34 5.31 27.23
N PRO A 163 -5.44 5.77 28.11
CA PRO A 163 -5.31 5.15 29.43
C PRO A 163 -6.65 5.30 30.15
N VAL A 164 -7.22 4.17 30.56
CA VAL A 164 -8.43 4.08 31.41
C VAL A 164 -8.24 4.84 32.72
#